data_AF-A0A212C5V4-F1
#
_entry.id   AF-A0A212C5V4-F1
#
_cell.length_a   1.000
_cell.length_b   1.000
_cell.length_c   1.000
_cell.angle_alpha   90.00
_cell.angle_beta   90.00
_cell.angle_gamma   90.00
#
_symmetry.space_group_name_H-M   'P 1'
#
loop_
_entity.id
_entity.type
_entity.pdbx_description
1 polymer ?
#
loop_
_entity_poly.entity_id
_entity_poly.type
_entity_poly.pdbx_seq_one_letter_code
_entity_poly.pdbx_strand_id
1 'polypeptide(L)'
;MTSPRFIEFVCKHDEVLKCFVNRNPKIIFDHFHFLLECPELMSRFMHIIKSQPFKDRCEWFYEHLHSGQPDSDMVHRPVNENDILLVHRDSIFRSSCEVVSKANCAKLKQGIAVRFHGEEGMGQGVVREWFDILSNEIVNPDYALFTQSADGTTFQPNSNSSVNPDHLNYFRFAGQILGLALNHRQLVNIYFTRSFYKHILGIPVNYQDVASIDPEYAKNLQWILDNDISDLGLELTFSVETDVFGAMEEVPLKPGGGSILVTQNN
;
A
#
# COMPACT_ATOMS: atom_id res chain seq x y z
N MET A 1 -14.29 14.95 6.09
CA MET A 1 -14.29 13.81 7.03
C MET A 1 -15.72 13.45 7.37
N THR A 2 -16.06 12.17 7.28
CA THR A 2 -17.40 11.64 7.58
C THR A 2 -17.68 11.78 9.09
N SER A 3 -18.89 12.20 9.46
CA SER A 3 -19.24 12.41 10.87
C SER A 3 -19.24 11.08 11.66
N PRO A 4 -18.67 11.03 12.88
CA PRO A 4 -18.73 9.84 13.73
C PRO A 4 -20.16 9.35 13.98
N ARG A 5 -21.12 10.27 14.13
CA ARG A 5 -22.55 9.94 14.28
C ARG A 5 -23.13 9.27 13.03
N PHE A 6 -22.65 9.65 11.85
CA PHE A 6 -23.06 9.01 10.60
C PHE A 6 -22.47 7.60 10.48
N ILE A 7 -21.20 7.42 10.83
CA ILE A 7 -20.56 6.09 10.87
C ILE A 7 -21.33 5.18 11.81
N GLU A 8 -21.65 5.64 13.03
CA GLU A 8 -22.44 4.90 14.01
C GLU A 8 -23.85 4.55 13.47
N PHE A 9 -24.51 5.52 12.83
CA PHE A 9 -25.81 5.30 12.19
C PHE A 9 -25.74 4.20 11.12
N VAL A 10 -24.77 4.26 10.20
CA VAL A 10 -24.59 3.23 9.16
C VAL A 10 -24.31 1.86 9.80
N CYS A 11 -23.46 1.83 10.83
CA CYS A 11 -23.11 0.62 11.54
C CYS A 11 -24.31 -0.02 12.27
N LYS A 12 -25.24 0.80 12.77
CA LYS A 12 -26.47 0.33 13.43
C LYS A 12 -27.49 -0.27 12.46
N HIS A 13 -27.42 0.10 11.18
CA HIS A 13 -28.37 -0.33 10.14
C HIS A 13 -27.72 -1.24 9.09
N ASP A 14 -26.69 -2.00 9.48
CA ASP A 14 -25.91 -2.84 8.57
C ASP A 14 -26.77 -3.90 7.86
N GLU A 15 -27.74 -4.51 8.55
CA GLU A 15 -28.66 -5.49 7.96
C GLU A 15 -29.55 -4.91 6.86
N VAL A 16 -30.01 -3.66 7.04
CA VAL A 16 -30.80 -2.96 6.03
C VAL A 16 -29.93 -2.68 4.80
N LEU A 17 -28.70 -2.24 5.02
CA LEU A 17 -27.75 -1.97 3.95
C LEU A 17 -27.39 -3.25 3.18
N LYS A 18 -27.14 -4.36 3.88
CA LYS A 18 -26.95 -5.69 3.26
C LYS A 18 -28.16 -6.09 2.40
N CYS A 19 -29.38 -5.85 2.88
CA CYS A 19 -30.60 -6.15 2.13
C CYS A 19 -30.69 -5.35 0.82
N PHE A 20 -30.37 -4.06 0.84
CA PHE A 20 -30.33 -3.24 -0.37
C PHE A 20 -29.27 -3.70 -1.37
N VAL A 21 -28.05 -3.97 -0.90
CA VAL A 21 -26.97 -4.39 -1.80
C VAL A 21 -27.20 -5.81 -2.34
N ASN A 22 -27.80 -6.72 -1.57
CA ASN A 22 -28.17 -8.04 -2.07
C ASN A 22 -29.24 -7.99 -3.16
N ARG A 23 -30.17 -7.01 -3.08
CA ARG A 23 -31.21 -6.81 -4.12
C ARG A 23 -30.69 -6.10 -5.35
N ASN A 24 -29.80 -5.13 -5.17
CA ASN A 24 -29.15 -4.39 -6.25
C ASN A 24 -27.67 -4.19 -5.91
N PRO A 25 -26.77 -5.10 -6.33
CA PRO A 25 -25.34 -5.01 -6.02
C PRO A 25 -24.70 -3.70 -6.44
N LYS A 26 -25.13 -3.12 -7.56
CA LYS A 26 -24.59 -1.87 -8.11
C LYS A 26 -24.97 -0.62 -7.33
N ILE A 27 -25.93 -0.69 -6.41
CA ILE A 27 -26.37 0.45 -5.59
C ILE A 27 -25.21 1.06 -4.77
N ILE A 28 -24.16 0.28 -4.51
CA ILE A 28 -22.97 0.73 -3.81
C ILE A 28 -22.19 1.81 -4.56
N PHE A 29 -22.22 1.78 -5.88
CA PHE A 29 -21.50 2.74 -6.72
C PHE A 29 -22.25 4.07 -6.84
N ASP A 30 -23.58 4.01 -6.87
CA ASP A 30 -24.42 5.18 -7.13
C ASP A 30 -24.88 5.90 -5.85
N HIS A 31 -25.32 5.15 -4.84
CA HIS A 31 -26.01 5.71 -3.67
C HIS A 31 -25.28 5.47 -2.35
N PHE A 32 -24.50 4.38 -2.26
CA PHE A 32 -23.71 4.05 -1.06
C PHE A 32 -22.21 4.17 -1.27
N HIS A 33 -21.79 5.10 -2.14
CA HIS A 33 -20.37 5.35 -2.43
C HIS A 33 -19.57 5.75 -1.16
N PHE A 34 -20.24 6.27 -0.13
CA PHE A 34 -19.64 6.51 1.19
C PHE A 34 -19.03 5.25 1.84
N LEU A 35 -19.47 4.05 1.46
CA LEU A 35 -18.86 2.78 1.90
C LEU A 35 -17.50 2.54 1.26
N LEU A 36 -17.24 3.16 0.10
CA LEU A 36 -15.99 3.08 -0.66
C LEU A 36 -15.03 4.22 -0.30
N GLU A 37 -15.55 5.36 0.15
CA GLU A 37 -14.76 6.56 0.47
C GLU A 37 -14.28 6.63 1.92
N CYS A 38 -14.99 5.98 2.86
CA CYS A 38 -14.69 6.04 4.29
C CYS A 38 -13.93 4.77 4.71
N PRO A 39 -12.64 4.83 5.10
CA PRO A 39 -11.84 3.65 5.44
C PRO A 39 -12.48 2.76 6.53
N GLU A 40 -13.10 3.37 7.55
CA GLU A 40 -13.76 2.68 8.64
C GLU A 40 -14.96 1.85 8.15
N LEU A 41 -15.76 2.41 7.24
CA LEU A 41 -16.89 1.71 6.64
C LEU A 41 -16.41 0.68 5.60
N MET A 42 -15.40 1.00 4.80
CA MET A 42 -14.80 0.09 3.83
C MET A 42 -14.31 -1.20 4.49
N SER A 43 -13.59 -1.08 5.60
CA SER A 43 -13.10 -2.22 6.37
C SER A 43 -14.25 -3.10 6.89
N ARG A 44 -15.31 -2.47 7.44
CA ARG A 44 -16.47 -3.18 8.00
C ARG A 44 -17.34 -3.85 6.93
N PHE A 45 -17.52 -3.20 5.79
CA PHE A 45 -18.37 -3.67 4.69
C PHE A 45 -17.55 -4.34 3.57
N MET A 46 -16.30 -4.72 3.85
CA MET A 46 -15.38 -5.35 2.89
C MET A 46 -15.97 -6.56 2.18
N HIS A 47 -16.80 -7.35 2.87
CA HIS A 47 -17.48 -8.51 2.29
C HIS A 47 -18.46 -8.12 1.17
N ILE A 48 -19.15 -6.99 1.31
CA ILE A 48 -20.07 -6.43 0.30
C ILE A 48 -19.28 -5.85 -0.88
N ILE A 49 -18.18 -5.15 -0.59
CA ILE A 49 -17.34 -4.57 -1.63
C ILE A 49 -16.70 -5.69 -2.46
N LYS A 50 -16.17 -6.74 -1.81
CA LYS A 50 -15.55 -7.88 -2.49
C LYS A 50 -16.52 -8.73 -3.30
N SER A 51 -17.82 -8.70 -3.00
CA SER A 51 -18.81 -9.40 -3.81
C SER A 51 -19.09 -8.69 -5.14
N GLN A 52 -18.68 -7.42 -5.29
CA GLN A 52 -18.80 -6.72 -6.56
C GLN A 52 -17.70 -7.15 -7.55
N PRO A 53 -18.01 -7.28 -8.85
CA PRO A 53 -17.03 -7.55 -9.88
C PRO A 53 -15.84 -6.59 -9.80
N PHE A 54 -14.62 -7.11 -9.96
CA PHE A 54 -13.41 -6.29 -9.92
C PHE A 54 -13.44 -5.18 -10.98
N LYS A 55 -13.93 -5.50 -12.18
CA LYS A 55 -14.07 -4.55 -13.29
C LYS A 55 -14.92 -3.34 -12.89
N ASP A 56 -16.12 -3.56 -12.36
CA ASP A 56 -17.04 -2.50 -11.93
C ASP A 56 -16.41 -1.62 -10.83
N ARG A 57 -15.69 -2.24 -9.88
CA ARG A 57 -14.95 -1.49 -8.85
C ARG A 57 -13.84 -0.62 -9.43
N CYS A 58 -13.11 -1.13 -10.42
CA CYS A 58 -12.08 -0.37 -11.10
C CYS A 58 -12.67 0.80 -11.90
N GLU A 59 -13.75 0.57 -12.65
CA GLU A 59 -14.45 1.61 -13.41
C GLU A 59 -14.89 2.74 -12.48
N TRP A 60 -15.61 2.41 -11.41
CA TRP A 60 -16.03 3.38 -10.40
C TRP A 60 -14.86 4.15 -9.80
N PHE A 61 -13.76 3.46 -9.44
CA PHE A 61 -12.57 4.10 -8.87
C PHE A 61 -11.98 5.16 -9.82
N TYR A 62 -11.84 4.85 -11.11
CA TYR A 62 -11.27 5.80 -12.07
C TYR A 62 -12.24 6.94 -12.43
N GLU A 63 -13.54 6.66 -12.50
CA GLU A 63 -14.57 7.70 -12.67
C GLU A 63 -14.51 8.71 -11.53
N HIS A 64 -14.39 8.23 -10.28
CA HIS A 64 -14.29 9.10 -9.11
C HIS A 64 -12.92 9.80 -9.01
N LEU A 65 -11.83 9.11 -9.34
CA LEU A 65 -10.48 9.66 -9.31
C LEU A 65 -10.32 10.88 -10.24
N HIS A 66 -10.96 10.82 -11.41
CA HIS A 66 -10.92 11.89 -12.40
C HIS A 66 -12.15 12.79 -12.37
N SER A 67 -13.09 12.56 -11.45
CA SER A 67 -14.28 13.40 -11.29
C SER A 67 -13.88 14.86 -11.04
N GLY A 68 -14.43 15.77 -11.84
CA GLY A 68 -14.12 17.20 -11.75
C GLY A 68 -12.80 17.63 -12.39
N GLN A 69 -12.03 16.73 -13.01
CA GLN A 69 -11.01 17.17 -13.97
C GLN A 69 -11.72 17.59 -15.27
N PRO A 70 -11.35 18.72 -15.88
CA PRO A 70 -11.84 19.06 -17.22
C PRO A 70 -11.46 17.92 -18.16
N ASP A 71 -12.39 17.54 -19.05
CA ASP A 71 -12.20 16.49 -20.06
C ASP A 71 -10.82 16.63 -20.69
N SER A 72 -9.89 15.70 -20.39
CA SER A 72 -8.56 15.72 -21.00
C SER A 72 -8.63 15.39 -22.50
N ASP A 73 -9.80 15.00 -22.99
CA ASP A 73 -10.14 14.87 -24.41
C ASP A 73 -10.11 16.21 -25.16
N MET A 74 -10.02 17.34 -24.43
CA MET A 74 -9.77 18.65 -25.04
C MET A 74 -8.28 18.89 -25.30
N VAL A 75 -7.84 18.45 -26.48
CA VAL A 75 -6.70 18.96 -27.25
C VAL A 75 -5.33 18.67 -26.62
N HIS A 76 -4.39 18.18 -27.44
CA HIS A 76 -2.96 18.16 -27.15
C HIS A 76 -2.49 19.51 -26.59
N ARG A 77 -2.57 19.71 -25.28
CA ARG A 77 -1.92 20.85 -24.65
C ARG A 77 -0.42 20.59 -24.83
N PRO A 78 0.30 21.45 -25.57
CA PRO A 78 1.72 21.25 -25.75
C PRO A 78 2.37 21.18 -24.37
N VAL A 79 3.13 20.12 -24.14
CA VAL A 79 3.87 19.93 -22.88
C VAL A 79 4.78 21.14 -22.72
N ASN A 80 4.58 21.91 -21.66
CA ASN A 80 5.48 23.02 -21.35
C ASN A 80 6.84 22.44 -20.99
N GLU A 81 7.93 22.98 -21.52
CA GLU A 81 9.28 22.45 -21.25
C GLU A 81 9.59 22.40 -19.75
N ASN A 82 9.04 23.35 -18.98
CA ASN A 82 9.17 23.41 -17.53
C ASN A 82 8.44 22.29 -16.78
N ASP A 83 7.54 21.57 -17.44
CA ASP A 83 6.77 20.45 -16.86
C ASP A 83 7.36 19.07 -17.25
N ILE A 84 8.45 19.04 -18.01
CA ILE A 84 9.17 17.81 -18.38
C ILE A 84 10.07 17.38 -17.24
N LEU A 85 9.92 16.12 -16.81
CA LEU A 85 10.81 15.47 -15.87
C LEU A 85 12.09 15.03 -16.60
N LEU A 86 13.13 15.85 -16.50
CA LEU A 86 14.45 15.53 -17.02
C LEU A 86 15.20 14.62 -16.03
N VAL A 87 15.46 13.37 -16.42
CA VAL A 87 16.05 12.35 -15.54
C VAL A 87 17.32 11.74 -16.13
N HIS A 88 18.28 11.39 -15.28
CA HIS A 88 19.52 10.72 -15.69
C HIS A 88 19.37 9.20 -15.56
N ARG A 89 19.72 8.41 -16.59
CA ARG A 89 19.62 6.95 -16.55
C ARG A 89 20.51 6.32 -15.48
N ASP A 90 21.76 6.77 -15.39
CA ASP A 90 22.77 6.23 -14.46
C ASP A 90 22.40 6.42 -12.99
N SER A 91 21.48 7.34 -12.70
CA SER A 91 20.99 7.63 -11.35
C SER A 91 19.48 7.80 -11.34
N ILE A 92 18.76 6.94 -12.07
CA ILE A 92 17.34 7.15 -12.39
C ILE A 92 16.47 7.28 -11.14
N PHE A 93 16.71 6.45 -10.11
CA PHE A 93 15.92 6.49 -8.88
C PHE A 93 16.08 7.82 -8.15
N ARG A 94 17.33 8.21 -7.86
CA ARG A 94 17.66 9.46 -7.17
C ARG A 94 17.25 10.70 -7.99
N SER A 95 17.59 10.71 -9.28
CA SER A 95 17.24 11.81 -10.19
C SER A 95 15.73 11.99 -10.29
N SER A 96 14.98 10.89 -10.41
CA SER A 96 13.51 10.91 -10.41
C SER A 96 12.94 11.41 -9.09
N CYS A 97 13.51 10.99 -7.96
CA CYS A 97 13.11 11.46 -6.63
C CYS A 97 13.27 12.99 -6.50
N GLU A 98 14.39 13.53 -6.97
CA GLU A 98 14.66 14.97 -6.93
C GLU A 98 13.72 15.80 -7.82
N VAL A 99 13.38 15.32 -9.02
CA VAL A 99 12.48 16.07 -9.93
C VAL A 99 11.01 15.91 -9.54
N VAL A 100 10.57 14.71 -9.15
CA VAL A 100 9.18 14.44 -8.76
C VAL A 100 8.83 15.15 -7.45
N SER A 101 9.75 15.22 -6.49
CA SER A 101 9.53 15.93 -5.22
C SER A 101 9.34 17.44 -5.39
N LYS A 102 9.95 18.03 -6.42
CA LYS A 102 9.82 19.47 -6.76
C LYS A 102 8.66 19.77 -7.71
N ALA A 103 8.18 18.76 -8.44
CA ALA A 103 7.12 18.91 -9.41
C ALA A 103 5.76 19.17 -8.76
N ASN A 104 4.88 19.86 -9.49
CA ASN A 104 3.52 20.10 -9.03
C ASN A 104 2.69 18.81 -9.16
N CYS A 105 2.26 18.26 -8.03
CA CYS A 105 1.47 17.03 -7.98
C CYS A 105 0.16 17.11 -8.79
N ALA A 106 -0.53 18.26 -8.83
CA ALA A 106 -1.74 18.40 -9.65
C ALA A 106 -1.43 18.31 -11.15
N LYS A 107 -0.27 18.82 -11.61
CA LYS A 107 0.17 18.66 -13.00
C LYS A 107 0.54 17.21 -13.31
N LEU A 108 1.30 16.56 -12.42
CA LEU A 108 1.68 15.15 -12.60
C LEU A 108 0.46 14.23 -12.69
N LYS A 109 -0.63 14.54 -11.98
CA LYS A 109 -1.89 13.80 -12.09
C LYS A 109 -2.61 14.00 -13.42
N GLN A 110 -2.45 15.17 -14.07
CA GLN A 110 -3.04 15.47 -15.37
C GLN A 110 -2.24 14.84 -16.52
N GLY A 111 -0.92 14.77 -16.39
CA GLY A 111 -0.06 14.16 -17.40
C GLY A 111 1.39 14.12 -16.96
N ILE A 112 2.11 13.09 -17.42
CA ILE A 112 3.53 12.90 -17.15
C ILE A 112 4.27 13.00 -18.48
N ALA A 113 5.31 13.82 -18.50
CA ALA A 113 6.27 13.89 -19.60
C ALA A 113 7.66 13.68 -19.02
N VAL A 114 8.35 12.65 -19.52
CA VAL A 114 9.71 12.29 -19.11
C VAL A 114 10.64 12.44 -20.30
N ARG A 115 11.86 12.90 -20.04
CA ARG A 115 12.96 12.89 -21.01
C ARG A 115 14.22 12.42 -20.31
N PHE A 116 14.94 11.49 -20.91
CA PHE A 116 16.26 11.09 -20.42
C PHE A 116 17.31 12.11 -20.85
N HIS A 117 18.22 12.46 -19.93
CA HIS A 117 19.28 13.42 -20.22
C HIS A 117 20.17 12.91 -21.35
N GLY A 118 20.36 13.74 -22.40
CA GLY A 118 21.13 13.37 -23.58
C GLY A 118 20.36 12.57 -24.64
N GLU A 119 19.06 12.33 -24.45
CA GLU A 119 18.21 11.59 -25.41
C GLU A 119 17.13 12.48 -26.02
N GLU A 120 16.85 12.27 -27.30
CA GLU A 120 15.77 12.96 -28.02
C GLU A 120 14.40 12.30 -27.83
N GLY A 121 14.36 11.09 -27.22
CA GLY A 121 13.14 10.33 -26.99
C GLY A 121 12.15 11.05 -26.07
N MET A 122 10.88 11.09 -26.47
CA MET A 122 9.79 11.63 -25.67
C MET A 122 8.47 10.91 -25.97
N GLY A 123 7.51 10.96 -25.04
CA GLY A 123 6.15 10.46 -25.22
C GLY A 123 5.84 9.24 -24.36
N GLN A 124 4.70 8.60 -24.64
CA GLN A 124 4.15 7.51 -23.81
C GLN A 124 5.04 6.27 -23.73
N GLY A 125 5.90 6.03 -24.74
CA GLY A 125 6.92 4.96 -24.67
C GLY A 125 7.94 5.21 -23.57
N VAL A 126 8.45 6.44 -23.48
CA VAL A 126 9.45 6.85 -22.47
C VAL A 126 8.84 6.87 -21.07
N VAL A 127 7.57 7.29 -20.95
CA VAL A 127 6.86 7.26 -19.65
C VAL A 127 6.69 5.83 -19.15
N ARG A 128 6.31 4.89 -20.02
CA ARG A 128 6.22 3.46 -19.68
C ARG A 128 7.57 2.91 -19.22
N GLU A 129 8.61 3.13 -20.03
CA GLU A 129 9.97 2.73 -19.70
C GLU A 129 10.42 3.31 -18.35
N TRP A 130 10.12 4.58 -18.08
CA TRP A 130 10.45 5.22 -16.81
C TRP A 130 9.76 4.55 -15.61
N PHE A 131 8.47 4.22 -15.71
CA PHE A 131 7.78 3.45 -14.66
C PHE A 131 8.34 2.03 -14.51
N ASP A 132 8.65 1.35 -15.61
CA ASP A 132 9.21 0.00 -15.59
C ASP A 132 10.56 -0.03 -14.88
N ILE A 133 11.48 0.88 -15.21
CA ILE A 133 12.80 0.96 -14.56
C ILE A 133 12.63 1.33 -13.08
N LEU A 134 11.83 2.35 -12.76
CA LEU A 134 11.59 2.73 -11.37
C LEU A 134 10.96 1.61 -10.55
N SER A 135 10.13 0.77 -11.16
CA SER A 135 9.52 -0.34 -10.46
C SER A 135 10.56 -1.35 -9.94
N ASN A 136 11.61 -1.61 -10.73
CA ASN A 136 12.73 -2.45 -10.31
C ASN A 136 13.61 -1.73 -9.27
N GLU A 137 13.84 -0.43 -9.44
CA GLU A 137 14.66 0.36 -8.50
C GLU A 137 14.01 0.50 -7.12
N ILE A 138 12.68 0.61 -7.03
CA ILE A 138 11.96 0.69 -5.75
C ILE A 138 12.25 -0.53 -4.87
N VAL A 139 12.36 -1.71 -5.48
CA VAL A 139 12.62 -2.97 -4.78
C VAL A 139 14.09 -3.40 -4.84
N ASN A 140 14.98 -2.55 -5.34
CA ASN A 140 16.40 -2.84 -5.41
C ASN A 140 16.97 -2.91 -3.97
N PRO A 141 17.59 -4.04 -3.57
CA PRO A 141 18.17 -4.23 -2.24
C PRO A 141 19.20 -3.16 -1.85
N ASP A 142 19.87 -2.54 -2.82
CA ASP A 142 20.91 -1.52 -2.57
C ASP A 142 20.35 -0.26 -1.90
N TYR A 143 19.07 0.06 -2.10
CA TYR A 143 18.43 1.20 -1.40
C TYR A 143 17.92 0.82 0.00
N ALA A 144 17.90 -0.47 0.33
CA ALA A 144 17.43 -1.04 1.59
C ALA A 144 15.99 -0.65 1.99
N LEU A 145 15.13 -0.28 1.02
CA LEU A 145 13.76 0.18 1.29
C LEU A 145 12.79 -0.98 1.51
N PHE A 146 12.84 -1.97 0.63
CA PHE A 146 11.99 -3.15 0.70
C PHE A 146 12.86 -4.39 0.78
N THR A 147 12.36 -5.41 1.46
CA THR A 147 12.95 -6.75 1.50
C THR A 147 11.99 -7.73 0.86
N GLN A 148 12.54 -8.76 0.21
CA GLN A 148 11.79 -9.87 -0.33
C GLN A 148 11.28 -10.74 0.83
N SER A 149 10.03 -11.20 0.73
CA SER A 149 9.40 -12.10 1.69
C SER A 149 9.80 -13.56 1.44
N ALA A 150 9.51 -14.45 2.39
CA ALA A 150 9.90 -15.86 2.30
C ALA A 150 9.31 -16.61 1.09
N ASP A 151 8.22 -16.11 0.49
CA ASP A 151 7.65 -16.67 -0.73
C ASP A 151 8.49 -16.40 -2.00
N GLY A 152 9.53 -15.58 -1.91
CA GLY A 152 10.45 -15.27 -3.02
C GLY A 152 9.81 -14.46 -4.15
N THR A 153 8.58 -13.95 -4.00
CA THR A 153 7.87 -13.23 -5.07
C THR A 153 7.28 -11.92 -4.61
N THR A 154 7.06 -11.74 -3.30
CA THR A 154 6.49 -10.52 -2.73
C THR A 154 7.51 -9.73 -1.93
N PHE A 155 7.23 -8.44 -1.77
CA PHE A 155 8.07 -7.48 -1.06
C PHE A 155 7.33 -6.80 0.10
N GLN A 156 8.08 -6.40 1.11
CA GLN A 156 7.58 -5.65 2.27
C GLN A 156 8.60 -4.59 2.71
N PRO A 157 8.19 -3.51 3.40
CA PRO A 157 9.12 -2.53 3.92
C PRO A 157 10.19 -3.19 4.79
N ASN A 158 11.45 -2.81 4.57
CA ASN A 158 12.57 -3.29 5.36
C ASN A 158 12.58 -2.60 6.74
N SER A 159 12.51 -3.38 7.82
CA SER A 159 12.61 -2.89 9.19
C SER A 159 13.94 -2.18 9.45
N ASN A 160 15.00 -2.59 8.76
CA ASN A 160 16.35 -2.02 8.86
C ASN A 160 16.63 -0.94 7.80
N SER A 161 15.59 -0.37 7.19
CA SER A 161 15.72 0.68 6.15
C SER A 161 16.43 1.95 6.64
N SER A 162 16.48 2.20 7.95
CA SER A 162 17.18 3.33 8.56
C SER A 162 18.69 3.36 8.29
N VAL A 163 19.26 2.25 7.82
CA VAL A 163 20.65 2.20 7.29
C VAL A 163 20.87 3.21 6.17
N ASN A 164 19.80 3.51 5.42
CA ASN A 164 19.76 4.58 4.44
C ASN A 164 19.20 5.85 5.13
N PRO A 165 20.01 6.90 5.33
CA PRO A 165 19.57 8.11 6.04
C PRO A 165 18.36 8.81 5.38
N ASP A 166 18.19 8.65 4.07
CA ASP A 166 17.10 9.25 3.29
C ASP A 166 15.89 8.30 3.11
N HIS A 167 15.85 7.15 3.79
CA HIS A 167 14.84 6.12 3.56
C HIS A 167 13.39 6.64 3.63
N LEU A 168 13.07 7.56 4.55
CA LEU A 168 11.72 8.14 4.65
C LEU A 168 11.34 8.97 3.41
N ASN A 169 12.30 9.72 2.85
CA ASN A 169 12.09 10.47 1.62
C ASN A 169 11.87 9.50 0.45
N TYR A 170 12.64 8.41 0.40
CA TYR A 170 12.49 7.40 -0.64
C TYR A 170 11.22 6.55 -0.50
N PHE A 171 10.74 6.23 0.71
CA PHE A 171 9.42 5.60 0.89
C PHE A 171 8.31 6.52 0.42
N ARG A 172 8.39 7.82 0.71
CA ARG A 172 7.44 8.81 0.21
C ARG A 172 7.46 8.85 -1.32
N PHE A 173 8.64 8.87 -1.92
CA PHE A 173 8.82 8.84 -3.36
C PHE A 173 8.27 7.55 -3.99
N ALA A 174 8.58 6.37 -3.45
CA ALA A 174 8.03 5.11 -3.91
C ALA A 174 6.49 5.12 -3.87
N GLY A 175 5.90 5.61 -2.77
CA GLY A 175 4.46 5.81 -2.66
C GLY A 175 3.89 6.76 -3.72
N GLN A 176 4.59 7.86 -4.03
CA GLN A 176 4.21 8.78 -5.11
C GLN A 176 4.26 8.10 -6.48
N ILE A 177 5.30 7.34 -6.79
CA ILE A 177 5.44 6.62 -8.06
C ILE A 177 4.35 5.57 -8.22
N LEU A 178 4.10 4.76 -7.20
CA LEU A 178 3.02 3.76 -7.21
C LEU A 178 1.64 4.42 -7.37
N GLY A 179 1.41 5.54 -6.68
CA GLY A 179 0.18 6.32 -6.80
C GLY A 179 0.00 6.97 -8.18
N LEU A 180 1.08 7.47 -8.78
CA LEU A 180 1.07 8.01 -10.15
C LEU A 180 0.85 6.90 -11.18
N ALA A 181 1.49 5.73 -11.00
CA ALA A 181 1.28 4.58 -11.86
C ALA A 181 -0.20 4.17 -11.84
N LEU A 182 -0.80 4.09 -10.64
CA LEU A 182 -2.23 3.83 -10.49
C LEU A 182 -3.09 4.91 -11.16
N ASN A 183 -2.80 6.19 -10.94
CA ASN A 183 -3.53 7.30 -11.56
C ASN A 183 -3.51 7.27 -13.10
N HIS A 184 -2.39 6.86 -13.69
CA HIS A 184 -2.18 6.82 -15.15
C HIS A 184 -2.42 5.44 -15.77
N ARG A 185 -3.02 4.50 -15.02
CA ARG A 185 -3.28 3.12 -15.45
C ARG A 185 -2.02 2.39 -15.95
N GLN A 186 -0.86 2.75 -15.40
CA GLN A 186 0.41 2.07 -15.66
C GLN A 186 0.54 0.87 -14.74
N LEU A 187 0.88 -0.27 -15.32
CA LEU A 187 1.19 -1.47 -14.56
C LEU A 187 2.63 -1.36 -14.07
N VAL A 188 2.86 -1.72 -12.81
CA VAL A 188 4.20 -1.87 -12.23
C VAL A 188 4.42 -3.34 -11.93
N ASN A 189 5.62 -3.83 -12.20
CA ASN A 189 5.97 -5.23 -11.96
C ASN A 189 6.49 -5.42 -10.52
N ILE A 190 5.68 -5.02 -9.53
CA ILE A 190 5.99 -5.20 -8.12
C ILE A 190 4.80 -5.85 -7.43
N TYR A 191 5.08 -6.89 -6.67
CA TYR A 191 4.10 -7.59 -5.85
C TYR A 191 4.45 -7.36 -4.38
N PHE A 192 3.53 -6.79 -3.62
CA PHE A 192 3.73 -6.60 -2.19
C PHE A 192 3.06 -7.70 -1.37
N THR A 193 3.46 -7.85 -0.11
CA THR A 193 2.79 -8.76 0.81
C THR A 193 1.34 -8.37 1.04
N ARG A 194 0.51 -9.36 1.40
CA ARG A 194 -0.90 -9.13 1.73
C ARG A 194 -1.06 -8.14 2.89
N SER A 195 -0.19 -8.23 3.91
CA SER A 195 -0.15 -7.29 5.03
C SER A 195 0.13 -5.86 4.58
N PHE A 196 1.04 -5.66 3.63
CA PHE A 196 1.33 -4.33 3.10
C PHE A 196 0.13 -3.73 2.35
N TYR A 197 -0.57 -4.50 1.51
CA TYR A 197 -1.82 -4.04 0.90
C TYR A 197 -2.90 -3.71 1.94
N LYS A 198 -2.99 -4.48 3.03
CA LYS A 198 -3.89 -4.17 4.15
C LYS A 198 -3.55 -2.83 4.81
N HIS A 199 -2.26 -2.54 5.03
CA HIS A 199 -1.82 -1.24 5.54
C HIS A 199 -2.22 -0.08 4.63
N ILE A 200 -2.05 -0.21 3.31
CA ILE A 200 -2.49 0.81 2.33
C ILE A 200 -4.00 1.06 2.44
N LEU A 201 -4.79 0.00 2.64
CA LEU A 201 -6.25 0.07 2.75
C LEU A 201 -6.76 0.45 4.15
N GLY A 202 -5.87 0.61 5.14
CA GLY A 202 -6.26 0.84 6.54
C GLY A 202 -6.97 -0.36 7.20
N ILE A 203 -6.76 -1.56 6.68
CA ILE A 203 -7.35 -2.80 7.21
C ILE A 203 -6.40 -3.38 8.27
N PRO A 204 -6.91 -3.78 9.46
CA PRO A 204 -6.08 -4.45 10.45
C PRO A 204 -5.46 -5.76 9.92
N VAL A 205 -4.18 -5.95 10.22
CA VAL A 205 -3.48 -7.20 9.97
C VAL A 205 -3.83 -8.24 11.05
N ASN A 206 -3.69 -9.51 10.71
CA ASN A 206 -3.87 -10.62 11.64
C ASN A 206 -2.70 -11.61 11.53
N TYR A 207 -2.61 -12.57 12.46
CA TYR A 207 -1.51 -13.54 12.48
C TYR A 207 -1.41 -14.37 11.19
N GLN A 208 -2.53 -14.56 10.47
CA GLN A 208 -2.55 -15.30 9.20
C GLN A 208 -1.80 -14.56 8.09
N ASP A 209 -1.71 -13.22 8.16
CA ASP A 209 -0.93 -12.46 7.18
C ASP A 209 0.57 -12.70 7.36
N VAL A 210 1.01 -13.09 8.55
CA VAL A 210 2.42 -13.41 8.84
C VAL A 210 2.88 -14.64 8.07
N ALA A 211 1.97 -15.55 7.71
CA ALA A 211 2.33 -16.74 6.93
C ALA A 211 2.93 -16.43 5.55
N SER A 212 2.65 -15.25 4.99
CA SER A 212 3.28 -14.80 3.73
C SER A 212 4.71 -14.27 3.92
N ILE A 213 5.07 -13.91 5.15
CA ILE A 213 6.33 -13.30 5.51
C ILE A 213 7.26 -14.35 6.12
N ASP A 214 6.74 -15.06 7.12
CA ASP A 214 7.39 -16.11 7.88
C ASP A 214 6.38 -17.24 8.14
N PRO A 215 6.34 -18.26 7.25
CA PRO A 215 5.44 -19.39 7.38
C PRO A 215 5.69 -20.22 8.65
N GLU A 216 6.93 -20.30 9.11
CA GLU A 216 7.30 -21.09 10.29
C GLU A 216 6.79 -20.40 11.56
N TYR A 217 7.04 -19.10 11.68
CA TYR A 217 6.52 -18.31 12.79
C TYR A 217 4.99 -18.33 12.82
N ALA A 218 4.31 -18.20 11.68
CA ALA A 218 2.85 -18.29 11.61
C ALA A 218 2.32 -19.67 12.05
N LYS A 219 3.02 -20.76 11.71
CA LYS A 219 2.68 -22.10 12.18
C LYS A 219 2.83 -22.24 13.70
N ASN A 220 3.90 -21.67 14.26
CA ASN A 220 4.13 -21.68 15.71
C ASN A 220 3.05 -20.88 16.45
N LEU A 221 2.66 -19.72 15.93
CA LEU A 221 1.54 -18.93 16.47
C LEU A 221 0.22 -19.70 16.43
N GLN A 222 -0.10 -20.33 15.29
CA GLN A 222 -1.30 -21.15 15.16
C GLN A 222 -1.30 -22.32 16.14
N TRP A 223 -0.14 -22.95 16.34
CA TRP A 223 -0.01 -24.06 17.28
C TRP A 223 -0.29 -23.61 18.73
N ILE A 224 0.22 -22.44 19.13
CA ILE A 224 -0.08 -21.86 20.46
C ILE A 224 -1.58 -21.58 20.62
N LEU A 225 -2.26 -21.12 19.56
CA LEU A 225 -3.70 -20.84 19.58
C LEU A 225 -4.56 -22.12 19.67
N ASP A 226 -4.08 -23.22 19.09
CA ASP A 226 -4.84 -24.47 18.99
C ASP A 226 -4.62 -25.42 20.19
N ASN A 227 -3.60 -25.17 21.02
CA ASN A 227 -3.18 -26.07 22.10
C ASN A 227 -3.19 -25.37 23.47
N ASP A 228 -3.34 -26.16 24.53
CA ASP A 228 -3.17 -25.65 25.91
C ASP A 228 -1.68 -25.53 26.24
N ILE A 229 -1.23 -24.32 26.58
CA ILE A 229 0.17 -24.05 26.87
C ILE A 229 0.53 -24.10 28.35
N SER A 230 -0.44 -24.36 29.24
CA SER A 230 -0.27 -24.24 30.70
C SER A 230 0.89 -25.10 31.25
N ASP A 231 1.10 -26.29 30.69
CA ASP A 231 2.09 -27.27 31.15
C ASP A 231 3.33 -27.37 30.24
N LEU A 232 3.43 -26.51 29.23
CA LEU A 232 4.51 -26.60 28.23
C LEU A 232 5.82 -25.93 28.67
N GLY A 233 5.77 -25.05 29.68
CA GLY A 233 6.95 -24.29 30.09
C GLY A 233 7.54 -23.44 28.98
N LEU A 234 6.71 -22.97 28.04
CA LEU A 234 7.11 -21.99 27.04
C LEU A 234 7.39 -20.69 27.81
N GLU A 235 8.66 -20.37 28.06
CA GLU A 235 9.08 -19.13 28.74
C GLU A 235 8.87 -17.89 27.85
N LEU A 236 7.68 -17.79 27.24
CA LEU A 236 7.27 -16.72 26.37
C LEU A 236 6.81 -15.53 27.19
N THR A 237 7.29 -14.37 26.81
CA THR A 237 6.92 -13.08 27.36
C THR A 237 6.28 -12.20 26.28
N PHE A 238 5.68 -11.08 26.65
CA PHE A 238 5.16 -10.11 25.67
C PHE A 238 6.29 -9.22 25.13
N SER A 239 7.34 -9.84 24.60
CA SER A 239 8.43 -9.20 23.88
C SER A 239 8.78 -10.00 22.63
N VAL A 240 9.51 -9.38 21.71
CA VAL A 240 10.00 -10.00 20.48
C VAL A 240 11.47 -9.67 20.32
N GLU A 241 12.26 -10.65 19.89
CA GLU A 241 13.64 -10.42 19.48
C GLU A 241 13.68 -9.91 18.05
N THR A 242 14.37 -8.80 17.81
CA THR A 242 14.55 -8.21 16.48
C THR A 242 16.05 -8.09 16.18
N ASP A 243 16.44 -8.54 14.99
CA ASP A 243 17.79 -8.30 14.47
C ASP A 243 17.89 -6.87 13.95
N VAL A 244 18.67 -6.05 14.66
CA VAL A 244 19.03 -4.69 14.28
C VAL A 244 20.52 -4.67 13.95
N PHE A 245 20.84 -4.83 12.66
CA PHE A 245 22.22 -4.80 12.15
C PHE A 245 23.16 -5.85 12.77
N GLY A 246 22.65 -7.06 12.99
CA GLY A 246 23.39 -8.19 13.57
C GLY A 246 23.40 -8.21 15.10
N ALA A 247 22.78 -7.22 15.74
CA ALA A 247 22.53 -7.23 17.18
C ALA A 247 21.08 -7.64 17.44
N MET A 248 20.88 -8.68 18.26
CA MET A 248 19.55 -9.09 18.70
C MET A 248 19.11 -8.16 19.83
N GLU A 249 18.05 -7.40 19.60
CA GLU A 249 17.43 -6.53 20.59
C GLU A 249 16.06 -7.09 21.00
N GLU A 250 15.80 -7.13 22.30
CA GLU A 250 14.49 -7.51 22.83
C GLU A 250 13.58 -6.27 22.91
N VAL A 251 12.47 -6.30 22.18
CA VAL A 251 11.49 -5.20 22.10
C VAL A 251 10.18 -5.62 22.78
N PRO A 252 9.73 -4.93 23.84
CA PRO A 252 8.47 -5.25 24.49
C PRO A 252 7.26 -4.87 23.63
N LEU A 253 6.32 -5.80 23.46
CA LEU A 253 5.08 -5.62 22.68
C LEU A 253 4.03 -4.76 23.40
N LYS A 254 4.15 -4.65 24.73
CA LYS A 254 3.34 -3.78 25.59
C LYS A 254 4.19 -3.25 26.75
N PRO A 255 3.77 -2.18 27.45
CA PRO A 255 4.50 -1.68 28.61
C PRO A 255 4.79 -2.80 29.64
N GLY A 256 6.06 -3.01 29.98
CA GLY A 256 6.50 -4.08 30.87
C GLY A 256 6.46 -5.49 30.28
N GLY A 257 6.30 -5.62 28.95
CA GLY A 257 6.02 -6.88 28.26
C GLY A 257 7.03 -8.00 28.51
N GLY A 258 8.32 -7.68 28.61
CA GLY A 258 9.37 -8.67 28.91
C GLY A 258 9.27 -9.32 30.29
N SER A 259 8.45 -8.80 31.20
CA SER A 259 8.19 -9.43 32.51
C SER A 259 6.80 -10.08 32.60
N ILE A 260 6.00 -10.01 31.54
CA ILE A 260 4.65 -10.56 31.52
C ILE A 260 4.70 -11.86 30.75
N LEU A 261 4.46 -12.97 31.44
CA LEU A 261 4.37 -14.30 30.83
C LEU A 261 3.10 -14.42 29.98
N VAL A 262 3.23 -15.13 28.86
CA VAL A 262 2.10 -15.58 28.05
C VAL A 262 1.41 -16.76 28.76
N THR A 263 0.09 -16.75 28.79
CA THR A 263 -0.79 -17.71 29.46
C THR A 263 -2.00 -17.95 28.59
N GLN A 264 -2.81 -18.97 28.88
CA GLN A 264 -4.07 -19.21 28.14
C GLN A 264 -5.04 -18.02 28.11
N ASN A 265 -4.91 -17.07 29.04
CA ASN A 265 -5.83 -15.93 29.14
C ASN A 265 -5.43 -14.72 28.28
N ASN A 266 -4.18 -14.63 27.79
CA ASN A 266 -3.63 -13.37 27.28
C ASN A 266 -2.89 -13.49 25.94
#